data_AF-A0A7S2S306-F1
#
_entry.id   AF-A0A7S2S306-F1
#
_cell.length_a   1.000
_cell.length_b   1.000
_cell.length_c   1.000
_cell.angle_alpha   90.00
_cell.angle_beta   90.00
_cell.angle_gamma   90.00
#
_symmetry.space_group_name_H-M   'P 1'
#
loop_
_entity.id
_entity.type
_entity.pdbx_description
1 polymer ?
#
loop_
_entity_poly.entity_id
_entity_poly.type
_entity_poly.pdbx_seq_one_letter_code
_entity_poly.pdbx_strand_id
1 'polypeptide(L)'
;GDISWQVSLTTEYLPVLLILILLSINPPLMTFIGEKYIGFKTRSELESFVMENYLLFQLANIYVGVTAVSILDSVRDITRRPNNVLRFLTYSLPRGGEYLLLVIIIKTGALPLWLLRVWEVIKRVACSNQGEADPDRVSVLAMMRQQNQETFSDAMKPVLAVLRFVASAAPRAADGSTPTENEGAAADAAEGAPTSTGAASPGTQAEEGDGTRGEDADPQSATRGVYTEDVELCVPTSPMDASVSQTTSSRGRRSRRSSFAEDILHPCRGSCSQRLCWWFLGCVEVITGQQISWRWQFHLPTPSSKKTKPPNFQPIMGYQWIYPSLQVCIAIAFLQWVIVPAIVPFAAIFFFIARFVFGFIARYWNDKSTASDESGGRKWFFKIWNSTTLALLIAEGGLGIYFIFREAFGPAVIQLLLFIIVFTFRSNLKRNFESRQAVLTYVQAIKKDENEARAHGDRLSSPGTPGLAAEEDEIKRDQEDMLEDMDYQQPGRFEALQVKQLLNEQQDNPIKEDGQGPQEKGEKEG
;
A
#
# COMPACT_ATOMS: atom_id res chain seq x y z
N GLY A 1 8.21 43.74 -1.14
CA GLY A 1 7.06 42.94 -0.66
C GLY A 1 6.72 41.83 -1.62
N ASP A 2 6.25 42.15 -2.83
CA ASP A 2 5.58 41.15 -3.66
C ASP A 2 6.48 40.22 -4.50
N ILE A 3 7.75 40.56 -4.70
CA ILE A 3 8.65 39.70 -5.49
C ILE A 3 9.27 38.59 -4.61
N SER A 4 9.47 38.84 -3.31
CA SER A 4 10.12 37.85 -2.43
C SER A 4 9.28 36.59 -2.23
N TRP A 5 7.96 36.71 -2.10
CA TRP A 5 7.09 35.54 -1.91
C TRP A 5 7.02 34.65 -3.17
N GLN A 6 7.09 35.25 -4.37
CA GLN A 6 7.12 34.49 -5.61
C GLN A 6 8.41 33.68 -5.75
N VAL A 7 9.55 34.28 -5.39
CA VAL A 7 10.84 33.60 -5.42
C VAL A 7 10.88 32.45 -4.40
N SER A 8 10.37 32.65 -3.18
CA SER A 8 10.29 31.60 -2.16
C SER A 8 9.39 30.43 -2.60
N LEU A 9 8.18 30.71 -3.08
CA LEU A 9 7.28 29.67 -3.58
C LEU A 9 7.90 28.90 -4.76
N THR A 10 8.53 29.61 -5.70
CA THR A 10 9.11 28.94 -6.86
C THR A 10 10.30 28.08 -6.46
N THR A 11 11.15 28.55 -5.54
CA THR A 11 12.37 27.83 -5.15
C THR A 11 12.07 26.58 -4.33
N GLU A 12 11.07 26.62 -3.44
CA GLU A 12 10.75 25.50 -2.55
C GLU A 12 9.84 24.45 -3.21
N TYR A 13 8.85 24.88 -4.00
CA TYR A 13 7.83 23.98 -4.54
C TYR A 13 8.23 23.38 -5.89
N LEU A 14 9.05 24.07 -6.69
CA LEU A 14 9.46 23.60 -8.02
C LEU A 14 10.23 22.27 -7.98
N PRO A 15 11.19 22.03 -7.06
CA PRO A 15 11.86 20.73 -6.96
C PRO A 15 10.88 19.60 -6.62
N VAL A 16 9.94 19.86 -5.71
CA VAL A 16 8.90 18.90 -5.31
C VAL A 16 8.03 18.56 -6.53
N LEU A 17 7.56 19.58 -7.24
CA LEU A 17 6.73 19.43 -8.43
C LEU A 17 7.47 18.69 -9.55
N LEU A 18 8.76 18.97 -9.76
CA LEU A 18 9.61 18.27 -10.73
C LEU A 18 9.75 16.79 -10.38
N ILE A 19 9.99 16.46 -9.11
CA ILE A 19 10.06 15.07 -8.63
C ILE A 19 8.70 14.37 -8.82
N LEU A 20 7.58 15.06 -8.54
CA LEU A 20 6.24 14.52 -8.78
C LEU A 20 5.98 14.24 -10.27
N ILE A 21 6.42 15.12 -11.18
CA ILE A 21 6.34 14.90 -12.63
C ILE A 21 7.17 13.67 -13.01
N LEU A 22 8.41 13.58 -12.54
CA LEU A 22 9.28 12.44 -12.81
C LEU A 22 8.67 11.12 -12.28
N LEU A 23 8.09 11.15 -11.08
CA LEU A 23 7.37 10.03 -10.47
C LEU A 23 6.10 9.64 -11.24
N SER A 24 5.48 10.56 -11.97
CA SER A 24 4.28 10.29 -12.77
C SER A 24 4.58 9.55 -14.08
N ILE A 25 5.82 9.63 -14.58
CA ILE A 25 6.29 8.94 -15.78
C ILE A 25 6.63 7.47 -15.50
N ASN A 26 6.92 7.12 -14.25
CA ASN A 26 7.41 5.80 -13.90
C ASN A 26 6.40 4.65 -14.13
N PRO A 27 5.10 4.75 -13.76
CA PRO A 27 4.17 3.64 -14.00
C PRO A 27 3.97 3.29 -15.49
N PRO A 28 3.82 4.26 -16.42
CA PRO A 28 3.86 3.98 -17.87
C PRO A 28 5.13 3.25 -18.31
N LEU A 29 6.30 3.68 -17.81
CA LEU A 29 7.58 3.06 -18.13
C LEU A 29 7.63 1.59 -17.67
N MET A 30 7.20 1.31 -16.44
CA MET A 30 7.16 -0.06 -15.91
C MET A 30 6.15 -0.95 -16.65
N THR A 31 5.03 -0.37 -17.09
CA THR A 31 4.03 -1.08 -17.90
C THR A 31 4.65 -1.45 -19.26
N PHE A 32 5.36 -0.52 -19.90
CA PHE A 32 6.06 -0.76 -21.15
C PHE A 32 7.12 -1.87 -21.02
N ILE A 33 7.91 -1.83 -19.94
CA ILE A 33 8.92 -2.87 -19.65
C ILE A 33 8.24 -4.23 -19.45
N GLY A 34 7.19 -4.29 -18.65
CA GLY A 34 6.48 -5.55 -18.38
C GLY A 34 5.81 -6.16 -19.62
N GLU A 35 5.24 -5.34 -20.49
CA GLU A 35 4.59 -5.81 -21.72
C GLU A 35 5.59 -6.21 -22.82
N LYS A 36 6.62 -5.39 -23.07
CA LYS A 36 7.52 -5.58 -24.21
C LYS A 36 8.74 -6.44 -23.91
N TYR A 37 9.28 -6.34 -22.70
CA TYR A 37 10.54 -7.02 -22.35
C TYR A 37 10.32 -8.30 -21.56
N ILE A 38 9.43 -8.28 -20.55
CA ILE A 38 9.18 -9.46 -19.72
C ILE A 38 8.15 -10.40 -20.36
N GLY A 39 7.17 -9.85 -21.07
CA GLY A 39 6.15 -10.64 -21.77
C GLY A 39 5.16 -11.32 -20.81
N PHE A 40 4.67 -10.61 -19.80
CA PHE A 40 3.66 -11.15 -18.89
C PHE A 40 2.41 -11.63 -19.65
N LYS A 41 2.04 -12.90 -19.45
CA LYS A 41 0.88 -13.52 -20.13
C LYS A 41 -0.45 -12.97 -19.62
N THR A 42 -0.53 -12.68 -18.32
CA THR A 42 -1.76 -12.15 -17.71
C THR A 42 -1.60 -10.70 -17.32
N ARG A 43 -2.63 -9.91 -17.57
CA ARG A 43 -2.68 -8.51 -17.14
C ARG A 43 -2.53 -8.39 -15.63
N SER A 44 -3.21 -9.25 -14.87
CA SER A 44 -3.11 -9.25 -13.40
C SER A 44 -1.66 -9.36 -12.87
N GLU A 45 -0.79 -10.09 -13.57
CA GLU A 45 0.63 -10.21 -13.22
C GLU A 45 1.40 -8.95 -13.57
N LEU A 46 1.12 -8.35 -14.73
CA LEU A 46 1.68 -7.07 -15.12
C LEU A 46 1.31 -5.96 -14.11
N GLU A 47 0.03 -5.84 -13.73
CA GLU A 47 -0.40 -4.80 -12.78
C GLU A 47 0.25 -5.00 -11.41
N SER A 48 0.36 -6.26 -10.99
CA SER A 48 1.06 -6.66 -9.76
C SER A 48 2.54 -6.25 -9.84
N PHE A 49 3.24 -6.58 -10.93
CA PHE A 49 4.63 -6.21 -11.14
C PHE A 49 4.83 -4.69 -11.12
N VAL A 50 4.01 -3.94 -11.85
CA VAL A 50 4.07 -2.47 -11.90
C VAL A 50 3.85 -1.89 -10.50
N MET A 51 2.87 -2.38 -9.75
CA MET A 51 2.57 -1.92 -8.39
C MET A 51 3.77 -2.07 -7.44
N GLU A 52 4.44 -3.22 -7.48
CA GLU A 52 5.57 -3.56 -6.61
C GLU A 52 6.80 -2.69 -6.89
N ASN A 53 7.19 -2.57 -8.16
CA ASN A 53 8.33 -1.77 -8.58
C ASN A 53 8.07 -0.28 -8.40
N TYR A 54 6.83 0.16 -8.66
CA TYR A 54 6.47 1.56 -8.47
C TYR A 54 6.52 1.96 -6.99
N LEU A 55 6.04 1.09 -6.09
CA LEU A 55 6.15 1.32 -4.65
C LEU A 55 7.62 1.40 -4.21
N LEU A 56 8.47 0.47 -4.64
CA LEU A 56 9.88 0.47 -4.28
C LEU A 56 10.59 1.74 -4.74
N PHE A 57 10.31 2.19 -5.97
CA PHE A 57 10.85 3.44 -6.51
C PHE A 57 10.38 4.66 -5.72
N GLN A 58 9.10 4.72 -5.33
CA GLN A 58 8.60 5.82 -4.51
C GLN A 58 9.22 5.83 -3.11
N LEU A 59 9.36 4.67 -2.47
CA LEU A 59 10.02 4.55 -1.17
C LEU A 59 11.50 4.95 -1.25
N ALA A 60 12.20 4.49 -2.29
CA ALA A 60 13.59 4.87 -2.55
C ALA A 60 13.70 6.38 -2.76
N ASN A 61 12.83 7.01 -3.55
CA ASN A 61 12.87 8.46 -3.77
C ASN A 61 12.57 9.26 -2.51
N ILE A 62 11.66 8.80 -1.66
CA ILE A 62 11.40 9.44 -0.37
C ILE A 62 12.62 9.31 0.55
N TYR A 63 13.19 8.11 0.63
CA TYR A 63 14.34 7.86 1.49
C TYR A 63 15.57 8.63 1.03
N VAL A 64 15.88 8.58 -0.27
CA VAL A 64 16.95 9.35 -0.90
C VAL A 64 16.68 10.84 -0.79
N GLY A 65 15.45 11.30 -0.97
CA GLY A 65 15.09 12.71 -0.80
C GLY A 65 15.37 13.22 0.62
N VAL A 66 14.87 12.50 1.63
CA VAL A 66 15.09 12.84 3.05
C VAL A 66 16.57 12.77 3.41
N THR A 67 17.27 11.74 2.93
CA THR A 67 18.70 11.54 3.20
C THR A 67 19.54 12.58 2.48
N ALA A 68 19.25 12.92 1.23
CA ALA A 68 19.99 13.91 0.44
C ALA A 68 19.86 15.31 1.02
N VAL A 69 18.66 15.72 1.45
CA VAL A 69 18.48 17.01 2.16
C VAL A 69 19.34 17.04 3.43
N SER A 70 19.33 15.94 4.19
CA SER A 70 20.12 15.84 5.42
C SER A 70 21.63 15.86 5.16
N ILE A 71 22.09 15.17 4.11
CA ILE A 71 23.49 15.11 3.71
C ILE A 71 23.96 16.45 3.16
N LEU A 72 23.20 17.13 2.31
CA LEU A 72 23.63 18.39 1.69
C LEU A 72 23.87 19.49 2.73
N ASP A 73 22.98 19.60 3.72
CA ASP A 73 23.17 20.49 4.86
C ASP A 73 24.42 20.08 5.65
N SER A 74 24.54 18.78 5.95
CA SER A 74 25.65 18.26 6.73
C SER A 74 27.00 18.39 6.02
N VAL A 75 27.11 18.23 4.70
CA VAL A 75 28.39 18.26 3.96
C VAL A 75 29.10 19.60 4.13
N ARG A 76 28.34 20.70 4.12
CA ARG A 76 28.88 22.05 4.36
C ARG A 76 29.45 22.20 5.77
N ASP A 77 28.78 21.61 6.76
CA ASP A 77 29.18 21.66 8.16
C ASP A 77 30.31 20.66 8.48
N ILE A 78 30.29 19.47 7.88
CA ILE A 78 31.29 18.41 8.00
C ILE A 78 32.64 18.90 7.47
N THR A 79 32.62 19.67 6.37
CA THR A 79 33.85 20.27 5.82
C THR A 79 34.52 21.20 6.84
N ARG A 80 33.76 21.78 7.76
CA ARG A 80 34.29 22.63 8.84
C ARG A 80 34.62 21.84 10.11
N ARG A 81 33.87 20.76 10.43
CA ARG A 81 34.02 19.97 11.67
C ARG A 81 33.63 18.49 11.44
N PRO A 82 34.58 17.61 11.06
CA PRO A 82 34.28 16.22 10.71
C PRO A 82 33.83 15.35 11.90
N ASN A 83 34.20 15.69 13.13
CA ASN A 83 33.92 14.85 14.30
C ASN A 83 32.43 14.80 14.71
N ASN A 84 31.57 15.63 14.11
CA ASN A 84 30.17 15.78 14.52
C ASN A 84 29.15 15.28 13.46
N VAL A 85 29.59 14.53 12.44
CA VAL A 85 28.75 14.06 11.31
C VAL A 85 27.44 13.41 11.80
N LEU A 86 27.54 12.46 12.73
CA LEU A 86 26.39 11.73 13.24
C LEU A 86 25.38 12.64 13.96
N ARG A 87 25.89 13.62 14.72
CA ARG A 87 25.04 14.58 15.44
C ARG A 87 24.28 15.48 14.47
N PHE A 88 24.92 15.91 13.39
CA PHE A 88 24.25 16.71 12.35
C PHE A 88 23.17 15.92 11.62
N LEU A 89 23.42 14.65 11.29
CA LEU A 89 22.42 13.80 10.63
C LEU A 89 21.12 13.68 11.45
N THR A 90 21.23 13.56 12.78
CA THR A 90 20.06 13.50 13.67
C THR A 90 19.30 14.83 13.79
N TYR A 91 19.97 15.97 13.56
CA TYR A 91 19.35 17.29 13.60
C TYR A 91 18.62 17.63 12.30
N SER A 92 19.08 17.08 11.18
CA SER A 92 18.46 17.29 9.86
C SER A 92 17.22 16.42 9.61
N LEU A 93 17.09 15.28 10.30
CA LEU A 93 15.94 14.37 10.15
C LEU A 93 14.57 15.06 10.38
N PRO A 94 14.38 15.86 11.46
CA PRO A 94 13.15 16.63 11.65
C PRO A 94 12.85 17.63 10.53
N ARG A 95 13.88 18.26 9.94
CA ARG A 95 13.70 19.16 8.78
C ARG A 95 13.17 18.40 7.56
N GLY A 96 13.59 17.16 7.37
CA GLY A 96 13.01 16.27 6.36
C GLY A 96 11.50 16.05 6.55
N GLY A 97 11.00 16.14 7.79
CA GLY A 97 9.58 16.07 8.10
C GLY A 97 8.75 17.16 7.42
N GLU A 98 9.27 18.38 7.30
CA GLU A 98 8.58 19.49 6.62
C GLU A 98 8.36 19.20 5.13
N TYR A 99 9.39 18.66 4.46
CA TYR A 99 9.28 18.21 3.07
C TYR A 99 8.23 17.11 2.90
N LEU A 100 8.22 16.12 3.79
CA LEU A 100 7.26 15.01 3.73
C LEU A 100 5.82 15.46 4.00
N LEU A 101 5.64 16.42 4.91
CA LEU A 101 4.35 17.07 5.14
C LEU A 101 3.87 17.77 3.87
N LEU A 102 4.74 18.53 3.20
CA LEU A 102 4.41 19.20 1.95
C LEU A 102 4.02 18.19 0.84
N VAL A 103 4.72 17.06 0.75
CA VAL A 103 4.37 15.97 -0.18
C VAL A 103 2.96 15.43 0.10
N ILE A 104 2.58 15.24 1.36
CA ILE A 104 1.22 14.81 1.73
C ILE A 104 0.19 15.87 1.36
N ILE A 105 0.46 17.16 1.63
CA ILE A 105 -0.46 18.26 1.29
C ILE A 105 -0.69 18.33 -0.22
N ILE A 106 0.38 18.28 -1.03
CA ILE A 106 0.29 18.30 -2.49
C ILE A 106 -0.49 17.07 -3.01
N LYS A 107 -0.20 15.87 -2.48
CA LYS A 107 -0.96 14.66 -2.83
C LYS A 107 -2.43 14.75 -2.45
N THR A 108 -2.74 15.38 -1.32
CA THR A 108 -4.14 15.63 -0.89
C THR A 108 -4.85 16.56 -1.86
N GLY A 109 -4.20 17.66 -2.26
CA GLY A 109 -4.72 18.59 -3.27
C GLY A 109 -4.88 17.95 -4.66
N ALA A 110 -4.13 16.90 -4.97
CA ALA A 110 -4.25 16.17 -6.23
C ALA A 110 -5.45 15.20 -6.25
N LEU A 111 -5.98 14.74 -5.11
CA LEU A 111 -7.09 13.77 -5.08
C LEU A 111 -8.37 14.28 -5.80
N PRO A 112 -8.82 15.52 -5.63
CA PRO A 112 -9.93 16.05 -6.43
C PRO A 112 -9.66 16.08 -7.94
N LEU A 113 -8.40 16.26 -8.37
CA LEU A 113 -8.05 16.24 -9.80
C LEU A 113 -8.26 14.85 -10.41
N TRP A 114 -8.19 13.77 -9.62
CA TRP A 114 -8.55 12.43 -10.06
C TRP A 114 -10.05 12.29 -10.39
N LEU A 115 -10.93 13.06 -9.73
CA LEU A 115 -12.36 13.10 -10.08
C LEU A 115 -12.58 13.75 -11.44
N LEU A 116 -11.81 14.78 -11.78
CA LEU A 116 -11.92 15.48 -13.06
C LEU A 116 -11.52 14.60 -14.24
N ARG A 117 -10.70 13.56 -14.01
CA ARG A 117 -10.17 12.67 -15.06
C ARG A 117 -9.72 13.47 -16.29
N VAL A 118 -8.94 14.52 -16.04
CA VAL A 118 -8.56 15.53 -17.05
C VAL A 118 -8.05 14.86 -18.32
N TRP A 119 -7.29 13.77 -18.19
CA TRP A 119 -6.77 12.99 -19.31
C TRP A 119 -7.85 12.38 -20.21
N GLU A 120 -8.92 11.84 -19.64
CA GLU A 120 -10.02 11.24 -20.41
C GLU A 120 -10.87 12.32 -21.11
N VAL A 121 -11.00 13.48 -20.50
CA VAL A 121 -11.63 14.66 -21.14
C VAL A 121 -10.78 15.12 -22.32
N ILE A 122 -9.46 15.27 -22.12
CA ILE A 122 -8.52 15.67 -23.19
C ILE A 122 -8.58 14.68 -24.36
N LYS A 123 -8.55 13.37 -24.10
CA LYS A 123 -8.67 12.34 -25.15
C LYS A 123 -9.97 12.47 -25.92
N ARG A 124 -11.10 12.65 -25.24
CA ARG A 124 -12.41 12.80 -25.90
C ARG A 124 -12.46 14.05 -26.77
N VAL A 125 -11.90 15.16 -26.29
CA VAL A 125 -11.81 16.40 -27.08
C VAL A 125 -10.88 16.22 -28.29
N ALA A 126 -9.73 15.56 -28.10
CA ALA A 126 -8.78 15.27 -29.18
C ALA A 126 -9.37 14.35 -30.25
N CYS A 127 -10.08 13.29 -29.85
CA CYS A 127 -10.77 12.38 -30.77
C CYS A 127 -11.97 13.05 -31.46
N SER A 128 -12.69 13.94 -30.77
CA SER A 128 -13.80 14.70 -31.38
C SER A 128 -13.31 15.57 -32.53
N ASN A 129 -12.14 16.20 -32.39
CA ASN A 129 -11.58 17.07 -33.42
C ASN A 129 -11.09 16.30 -34.66
N GLN A 130 -10.86 14.98 -34.56
CA GLN A 130 -10.42 14.17 -35.70
C GLN A 130 -11.57 13.70 -36.60
N GLY A 131 -12.83 13.80 -36.16
CA GLY A 131 -14.00 13.36 -36.92
C GLY A 131 -14.66 14.44 -37.78
N GLU A 132 -14.17 15.68 -37.74
CA GLU A 132 -14.83 16.86 -38.29
C GLU A 132 -14.27 17.24 -39.68
N ALA A 133 -14.34 16.28 -40.61
CA ALA A 133 -14.22 16.54 -42.05
C ALA A 133 -15.59 16.66 -42.73
N ASP A 134 -16.69 16.73 -41.96
CA ASP A 134 -18.06 16.86 -42.46
C ASP A 134 -18.64 18.23 -42.04
N PRO A 135 -18.73 19.21 -42.96
CA PRO A 135 -19.03 20.61 -42.64
C PRO A 135 -20.43 20.86 -42.05
N ASP A 136 -21.37 19.93 -42.18
CA ASP A 136 -22.76 20.12 -41.73
C ASP A 136 -22.97 19.84 -40.21
N ARG A 137 -21.97 19.31 -39.50
CA ARG A 137 -22.09 18.94 -38.06
C ARG A 137 -21.57 19.98 -37.05
N VAL A 138 -20.94 21.06 -37.54
CA VAL A 138 -20.21 22.04 -36.71
C VAL A 138 -21.12 22.85 -35.78
N SER A 139 -22.38 23.07 -36.16
CA SER A 139 -23.33 23.91 -35.40
C SER A 139 -23.78 23.29 -34.07
N VAL A 140 -23.93 21.96 -34.01
CA VAL A 140 -24.37 21.25 -32.79
C VAL A 140 -23.22 21.09 -31.78
N LEU A 141 -21.99 20.91 -32.27
CA LEU A 141 -20.78 20.81 -31.45
C LEU A 141 -20.41 22.14 -30.80
N ALA A 142 -20.68 23.27 -31.47
CA ALA A 142 -20.53 24.61 -30.90
C ALA A 142 -21.46 24.83 -29.69
N MET A 143 -22.72 24.39 -29.76
CA MET A 143 -23.65 24.47 -28.63
C MET A 143 -23.21 23.58 -27.45
N MET A 144 -22.75 22.36 -27.70
CA MET A 144 -22.26 21.48 -26.62
C MET A 144 -20.96 21.98 -25.98
N ARG A 145 -20.06 22.64 -26.72
CA ARG A 145 -18.85 23.24 -26.15
C ARG A 145 -19.19 24.33 -25.13
N GLN A 146 -20.18 25.17 -25.43
CA GLN A 146 -20.53 26.29 -24.55
C GLN A 146 -21.09 25.81 -23.20
N GLN A 147 -21.95 24.79 -23.22
CA GLN A 147 -22.58 24.26 -22.00
C GLN A 147 -21.57 23.49 -21.11
N ASN A 148 -20.64 22.75 -21.69
CA ASN A 148 -19.62 22.02 -20.91
C ASN A 148 -18.58 22.97 -20.27
N GLN A 149 -18.29 24.11 -20.90
CA GLN A 149 -17.29 25.05 -20.42
C GLN A 149 -17.74 25.79 -19.15
N GLU A 150 -19.03 26.15 -19.06
CA GLU A 150 -19.61 26.73 -17.84
C GLU A 150 -19.62 25.72 -16.69
N THR A 151 -20.04 24.48 -16.96
CA THR A 151 -20.11 23.42 -15.94
C THR A 151 -18.73 23.06 -15.39
N PHE A 152 -17.69 23.04 -16.25
CA PHE A 152 -16.31 22.78 -15.83
C PHE A 152 -15.73 23.93 -15.00
N SER A 153 -15.98 25.17 -15.41
CA SER A 153 -15.56 26.37 -14.67
C SER A 153 -16.15 26.36 -13.25
N ASP A 154 -17.44 26.03 -13.12
CA ASP A 154 -18.12 25.97 -11.83
C ASP A 154 -17.63 24.82 -10.95
N ALA A 155 -17.35 23.65 -11.51
CA ALA A 155 -16.78 22.52 -10.77
C ALA A 155 -15.34 22.76 -10.29
N MET A 156 -14.57 23.60 -11.00
CA MET A 156 -13.17 23.95 -10.65
C MET A 156 -13.06 25.03 -9.57
N LYS A 157 -14.09 25.85 -9.35
CA LYS A 157 -14.10 26.91 -8.32
C LYS A 157 -13.71 26.42 -6.92
N PRO A 158 -14.24 25.30 -6.36
CA PRO A 158 -13.83 24.83 -5.04
C PRO A 158 -12.38 24.35 -4.99
N VAL A 159 -11.86 23.74 -6.06
CA VAL A 159 -10.46 23.31 -6.14
C VAL A 159 -9.53 24.53 -6.15
N LEU A 160 -9.85 25.54 -6.97
CA LEU A 160 -9.12 26.80 -6.99
C LEU A 160 -9.24 27.56 -5.67
N ALA A 161 -10.37 27.46 -4.97
CA ALA A 161 -10.55 28.04 -3.64
C ALA A 161 -9.65 27.35 -2.60
N VAL A 162 -9.53 26.02 -2.62
CA VAL A 162 -8.60 25.28 -1.75
C VAL A 162 -7.15 25.62 -2.08
N LEU A 163 -6.76 25.67 -3.35
CA LEU A 163 -5.41 26.08 -3.75
C LEU A 163 -5.09 27.51 -3.31
N ARG A 164 -6.05 28.44 -3.45
CA ARG A 164 -5.92 29.81 -2.92
C ARG A 164 -5.86 29.85 -1.40
N PHE A 165 -6.65 29.02 -0.71
CA PHE A 165 -6.62 28.92 0.75
C PHE A 165 -5.27 28.42 1.25
N VAL A 166 -4.74 27.34 0.64
CA VAL A 166 -3.41 26.82 0.95
C VAL A 166 -2.33 27.86 0.65
N ALA A 167 -2.42 28.56 -0.48
CA ALA A 167 -1.50 29.66 -0.80
C ALA A 167 -1.62 30.83 0.20
N SER A 168 -2.81 31.08 0.76
CA SER A 168 -3.04 32.13 1.76
C SER A 168 -2.67 31.74 3.19
N ALA A 169 -2.59 30.43 3.48
CA ALA A 169 -2.23 29.88 4.78
C ALA A 169 -0.71 29.72 4.97
N ALA A 170 0.09 29.97 3.93
CA ALA A 170 1.54 30.05 4.06
C ALA A 170 1.89 31.16 5.09
N PRO A 171 2.69 30.85 6.12
CA PRO A 171 2.96 31.79 7.21
C PRO A 171 3.57 33.06 6.63
N ARG A 172 2.85 34.18 6.76
CA ARG A 172 3.45 35.51 6.63
C ARG A 172 4.55 35.57 7.66
N ALA A 173 5.81 35.53 7.21
CA ALA A 173 6.97 35.80 8.04
C ALA A 173 6.67 37.08 8.82
N ALA A 174 6.50 36.94 10.13
CA ALA A 174 6.33 38.07 11.01
C ALA A 174 7.61 38.92 10.87
N ASP A 175 7.45 40.16 10.43
CA ASP A 175 8.47 41.20 10.52
C ASP A 175 8.78 41.42 12.00
N GLY A 176 9.62 40.53 12.55
CA GLY A 176 10.21 40.66 13.87
C GLY A 176 11.46 41.52 13.74
N SER A 177 11.27 42.83 13.88
CA SER A 177 12.36 43.77 14.14
C SER A 177 13.07 43.34 15.43
N THR A 178 14.24 42.70 15.30
CA THR A 178 15.21 42.59 16.39
C THR A 178 15.75 43.98 16.69
N PRO A 179 15.64 44.50 17.92
CA PRO A 179 16.35 45.71 18.31
C PRO A 179 17.84 45.38 18.40
N THR A 180 18.64 46.17 17.71
CA THR A 180 20.10 46.20 17.79
C THR A 180 20.51 46.69 19.18
N GLU A 181 20.95 45.79 20.06
CA GLU A 181 21.79 46.17 21.20
C GLU A 181 23.23 46.38 20.68
N ASN A 182 23.54 47.66 20.46
CA ASN A 182 24.89 48.18 20.55
C ASN A 182 25.25 48.28 22.05
N GLU A 183 26.31 47.62 22.48
CA GLU A 183 27.15 48.16 23.55
C GLU A 183 28.58 47.64 23.40
N GLY A 184 29.47 48.57 23.05
CA GLY A 184 30.91 48.40 23.05
C GLY A 184 31.51 49.00 24.32
N ALA A 185 32.51 48.29 24.84
CA ALA A 185 33.69 48.73 25.58
C ALA A 185 33.77 50.18 26.14
N ALA A 186 34.06 50.31 27.45
CA ALA A 186 35.34 50.83 27.97
C ALA A 186 35.31 51.15 29.49
N ALA A 187 36.50 51.08 30.10
CA ALA A 187 37.01 51.83 31.27
C ALA A 187 37.04 51.19 32.67
N ASP A 188 38.26 50.78 33.04
CA ASP A 188 39.00 51.01 34.29
C ASP A 188 38.31 51.75 35.46
N ALA A 189 38.43 51.21 36.68
CA ALA A 189 39.01 51.91 37.84
C ALA A 189 39.01 51.02 39.11
N ALA A 190 40.08 51.16 39.88
CA ALA A 190 40.38 50.51 41.16
C ALA A 190 39.56 51.07 42.34
N GLU A 191 39.37 50.27 43.40
CA GLU A 191 39.72 50.57 44.81
C GLU A 191 39.03 49.61 45.81
N GLY A 192 39.78 49.21 46.85
CA GLY A 192 39.23 49.09 48.21
C GLY A 192 38.73 47.74 48.72
N ALA A 193 39.60 47.02 49.44
CA ALA A 193 39.24 46.01 50.47
C ALA A 193 38.68 46.71 51.75
N PRO A 194 38.49 46.06 52.93
CA PRO A 194 38.45 44.63 53.30
C PRO A 194 37.30 44.24 54.27
N THR A 195 37.08 42.93 54.51
CA THR A 195 36.67 42.29 55.81
C THR A 195 36.49 40.78 55.57
N SER A 196 37.43 39.90 55.92
CA SER A 196 37.77 39.31 57.23
C SER A 196 36.80 38.25 57.76
N THR A 197 37.38 37.21 58.37
CA THR A 197 36.83 36.01 59.04
C THR A 197 36.55 34.83 58.09
N GLY A 198 37.17 33.65 58.20
CA GLY A 198 38.08 33.07 59.20
C GLY A 198 37.65 31.64 59.53
N ALA A 199 38.63 30.74 59.68
CA ALA A 199 38.56 29.33 60.11
C ALA A 199 38.27 28.29 59.00
N ALA A 200 38.91 27.12 58.93
CA ALA A 200 40.12 26.58 59.54
C ALA A 200 40.46 25.28 58.75
N SER A 201 41.72 25.08 58.39
CA SER A 201 42.33 23.79 57.98
C SER A 201 42.74 23.02 59.26
N PRO A 202 43.09 21.71 59.25
CA PRO A 202 44.28 21.18 58.54
C PRO A 202 44.06 19.80 57.86
N GLY A 203 44.71 19.54 56.71
CA GLY A 203 45.91 18.66 56.63
C GLY A 203 45.51 17.21 56.23
N THR A 204 46.21 16.40 55.43
CA THR A 204 47.66 16.28 55.18
C THR A 204 47.89 15.17 54.11
N GLN A 205 48.89 15.38 53.22
CA GLN A 205 49.76 14.41 52.46
C GLN A 205 49.14 13.43 51.44
N ALA A 206 49.58 13.29 50.18
CA ALA A 206 50.91 13.18 49.52
C ALA A 206 51.41 11.71 49.41
N GLU A 207 51.54 11.25 48.15
CA GLU A 207 52.45 10.23 47.58
C GLU A 207 52.11 10.20 46.06
N GLU A 208 52.94 10.58 45.09
CA GLU A 208 54.27 10.11 44.65
C GLU A 208 54.25 8.66 44.11
N GLY A 209 54.64 8.48 42.84
CA GLY A 209 54.68 7.17 42.18
C GLY A 209 54.90 7.23 40.66
N ASP A 210 56.15 7.51 40.29
CA ASP A 210 56.77 7.37 38.96
C ASP A 210 56.88 5.88 38.51
N GLY A 211 57.00 5.62 37.21
CA GLY A 211 57.21 4.25 36.71
C GLY A 211 57.08 4.05 35.19
N THR A 212 58.15 4.40 34.46
CA THR A 212 58.47 4.05 33.07
C THR A 212 58.44 2.55 32.73
N ARG A 213 58.06 2.18 31.49
CA ARG A 213 58.82 1.24 30.61
C ARG A 213 58.23 1.15 29.20
N GLY A 214 59.09 1.28 28.19
CA GLY A 214 58.79 0.95 26.79
C GLY A 214 59.26 -0.45 26.41
N GLU A 215 58.87 -0.91 25.22
CA GLU A 215 59.59 -1.90 24.41
C GLU A 215 59.03 -1.94 22.98
N ASP A 216 59.91 -1.70 22.01
CA ASP A 216 59.74 -1.94 20.57
C ASP A 216 60.01 -3.43 20.25
N ALA A 217 59.32 -4.00 19.24
CA ALA A 217 59.87 -4.95 18.26
C ALA A 217 58.82 -5.46 17.23
N ASP A 218 59.12 -5.23 15.94
CA ASP A 218 58.65 -5.93 14.72
C ASP A 218 59.40 -7.30 14.52
N PRO A 219 59.27 -8.10 13.43
CA PRO A 219 58.13 -8.48 12.56
C PRO A 219 58.12 -10.02 12.18
N GLN A 220 57.22 -10.39 11.24
CA GLN A 220 57.17 -11.60 10.38
C GLN A 220 56.63 -12.95 10.91
N SER A 221 55.57 -13.48 10.29
CA SER A 221 55.68 -14.65 9.39
C SER A 221 54.33 -15.08 8.80
N ALA A 222 54.41 -15.62 7.59
CA ALA A 222 53.32 -16.01 6.71
C ALA A 222 52.63 -17.32 7.13
N THR A 223 51.35 -17.47 6.78
CA THR A 223 50.84 -18.79 6.37
C THR A 223 49.66 -18.69 5.40
N ARG A 224 49.86 -19.41 4.29
CA ARG A 224 48.95 -19.82 3.22
C ARG A 224 47.56 -20.28 3.70
N GLY A 225 46.55 -19.97 2.89
CA GLY A 225 45.26 -20.66 2.87
C GLY A 225 44.50 -20.34 1.57
N VAL A 226 44.76 -21.15 0.55
CA VAL A 226 44.03 -21.16 -0.74
C VAL A 226 42.73 -21.95 -0.52
N TYR A 227 41.58 -21.35 -0.84
CA TYR A 227 40.35 -22.08 -1.11
C TYR A 227 39.81 -21.65 -2.47
N THR A 228 40.00 -22.55 -3.43
CA THR A 228 39.25 -22.64 -4.69
C THR A 228 37.99 -23.44 -4.39
N GLU A 229 36.81 -22.84 -4.57
CA GLU A 229 35.56 -23.58 -4.74
C GLU A 229 34.96 -23.21 -6.09
N ASP A 230 35.26 -24.07 -7.06
CA ASP A 230 34.48 -24.25 -8.28
C ASP A 230 33.18 -24.96 -7.88
N VAL A 231 32.03 -24.33 -8.14
CA VAL A 231 30.73 -25.01 -8.13
C VAL A 231 30.17 -24.93 -9.54
N GLU A 232 30.40 -26.01 -10.28
CA GLU A 232 29.77 -26.29 -11.56
C GLU A 232 28.24 -26.34 -11.40
N LEU A 233 27.55 -25.50 -12.18
CA LEU A 233 26.10 -25.46 -12.28
C LEU A 233 25.65 -26.54 -13.29
N CYS A 234 25.31 -27.73 -12.82
CA CYS A 234 24.65 -28.73 -13.67
C CYS A 234 23.20 -28.31 -13.95
N VAL A 235 22.94 -27.95 -15.21
CA VAL A 235 21.60 -27.80 -15.80
C VAL A 235 21.18 -29.15 -16.40
N PRO A 236 20.12 -29.81 -15.93
CA PRO A 236 19.47 -30.84 -16.73
C PRO A 236 18.40 -30.19 -17.61
N THR A 237 18.69 -30.14 -18.91
CA THR A 237 17.68 -29.94 -19.95
C THR A 237 17.04 -31.30 -20.26
N SER A 238 15.71 -31.38 -20.19
CA SER A 238 14.95 -32.45 -20.82
C SER A 238 13.68 -31.85 -21.45
N PRO A 239 13.33 -32.24 -22.69
CA PRO A 239 12.21 -31.67 -23.41
C PRO A 239 10.91 -32.41 -23.06
N MET A 240 9.87 -31.66 -22.71
CA MET A 240 8.50 -32.17 -22.63
C MET A 240 7.70 -31.59 -23.80
N ASP A 241 7.40 -32.46 -24.75
CA ASP A 241 6.37 -32.27 -25.76
C ASP A 241 5.00 -32.21 -25.08
N ALA A 242 4.26 -31.13 -25.31
CA ALA A 242 2.86 -31.03 -24.92
C ALA A 242 2.06 -30.35 -26.04
N SER A 243 1.53 -31.17 -26.93
CA SER A 243 0.40 -30.85 -27.78
C SER A 243 -0.87 -30.83 -26.93
N VAL A 244 -1.41 -29.65 -26.64
CA VAL A 244 -2.75 -29.49 -26.04
C VAL A 244 -3.57 -28.56 -26.93
N SER A 245 -4.52 -29.17 -27.62
CA SER A 245 -5.55 -28.54 -28.44
C SER A 245 -6.58 -27.83 -27.55
N GLN A 246 -6.70 -26.51 -27.66
CA GLN A 246 -7.78 -25.74 -27.01
C GLN A 246 -8.89 -25.45 -28.03
N THR A 247 -10.04 -26.11 -27.89
CA THR A 247 -11.30 -25.71 -28.52
C THR A 247 -11.98 -24.68 -27.62
N THR A 248 -12.13 -23.46 -28.13
CA THR A 248 -12.83 -22.37 -27.43
C THR A 248 -14.27 -22.28 -27.95
N SER A 249 -15.24 -22.66 -27.12
CA SER A 249 -16.66 -22.38 -27.36
C SER A 249 -17.10 -21.26 -26.42
N SER A 250 -17.42 -20.11 -27.00
CA SER A 250 -17.88 -18.92 -26.26
C SER A 250 -19.40 -18.80 -26.35
N ARG A 251 -20.10 -18.96 -25.22
CA ARG A 251 -21.54 -18.64 -25.12
C ARG A 251 -21.76 -17.73 -23.90
N GLY A 252 -22.18 -16.50 -24.19
CA GLY A 252 -22.34 -15.43 -23.21
C GLY A 252 -23.48 -15.68 -22.23
N ARG A 253 -23.20 -15.49 -20.93
CA ARG A 253 -24.21 -15.48 -19.85
C ARG A 253 -24.40 -14.07 -19.30
N ARG A 254 -25.66 -13.60 -19.30
CA ARG A 254 -26.15 -12.54 -18.42
C ARG A 254 -26.39 -13.13 -17.03
N SER A 255 -25.68 -12.65 -16.03
CA SER A 255 -25.92 -12.99 -14.62
C SER A 255 -26.53 -11.78 -13.89
N ARG A 256 -27.74 -11.96 -13.34
CA ARG A 256 -28.30 -11.12 -12.27
C ARG A 256 -27.89 -11.79 -10.95
N ARG A 257 -27.24 -11.05 -10.05
CA ARG A 257 -26.99 -11.49 -8.66
C ARG A 257 -27.90 -10.74 -7.69
N SER A 258 -28.54 -11.54 -6.84
CA SER A 258 -29.05 -11.20 -5.52
C SER A 258 -27.89 -11.02 -4.53
N SER A 259 -28.11 -10.16 -3.55
CA SER A 259 -27.24 -9.81 -2.43
C SER A 259 -27.31 -10.87 -1.33
N PHE A 260 -26.16 -11.39 -0.91
CA PHE A 260 -26.02 -12.21 0.30
C PHE A 260 -24.66 -11.89 0.93
N ALA A 261 -24.66 -11.18 2.05
CA ALA A 261 -23.51 -10.95 2.90
C ALA A 261 -24.03 -10.60 4.29
N GLU A 262 -23.89 -11.55 5.21
CA GLU A 262 -23.74 -11.38 6.67
C GLU A 262 -23.96 -12.77 7.26
N ASP A 263 -22.87 -13.45 7.58
CA ASP A 263 -22.72 -14.25 8.79
C ASP A 263 -21.36 -14.96 8.75
N ILE A 264 -20.84 -15.23 9.95
CA ILE A 264 -19.59 -15.91 10.29
C ILE A 264 -18.41 -14.95 10.55
N LEU A 265 -18.31 -14.50 11.81
CA LEU A 265 -17.06 -14.51 12.60
C LEU A 265 -17.38 -14.18 14.09
N HIS A 266 -17.28 -15.19 14.95
CA HIS A 266 -17.22 -15.02 16.42
C HIS A 266 -15.78 -14.72 16.87
N PRO A 267 -15.53 -13.79 17.82
CA PRO A 267 -14.20 -13.53 18.34
C PRO A 267 -13.91 -14.26 19.67
N CYS A 268 -12.76 -14.93 19.74
CA CYS A 268 -12.15 -15.44 20.97
C CYS A 268 -11.51 -14.30 21.79
N ARG A 269 -11.77 -14.29 23.11
CA ARG A 269 -11.17 -13.38 24.11
C ARG A 269 -9.76 -13.82 24.49
N GLY A 270 -8.79 -12.90 24.51
CA GLY A 270 -7.54 -13.07 25.26
C GLY A 270 -6.45 -12.04 24.99
N SER A 271 -6.04 -11.32 26.05
CA SER A 271 -4.83 -10.50 26.25
C SER A 271 -4.92 -8.96 26.10
N CYS A 272 -4.40 -8.29 27.14
CA CYS A 272 -4.53 -6.86 27.46
C CYS A 272 -3.77 -5.93 26.50
N SER A 273 -2.81 -6.45 25.73
CA SER A 273 -2.05 -5.68 24.71
C SER A 273 -2.89 -5.33 23.47
N GLN A 274 -4.02 -6.02 23.25
CA GLN A 274 -4.94 -5.68 22.16
C GLN A 274 -5.67 -4.35 22.39
N ARG A 275 -5.82 -3.86 23.63
CA ARG A 275 -6.66 -2.68 23.88
C ARG A 275 -6.09 -1.38 23.31
N LEU A 276 -4.76 -1.21 23.23
CA LEU A 276 -4.15 -0.03 22.60
C LEU A 276 -4.19 -0.09 21.06
N CYS A 277 -4.00 -1.29 20.50
CA CYS A 277 -4.09 -1.50 19.05
C CYS A 277 -5.54 -1.34 18.56
N TRP A 278 -6.51 -1.81 19.35
CA TRP A 278 -7.94 -1.57 19.14
C TRP A 278 -8.35 -0.11 19.40
N TRP A 279 -7.60 0.66 20.18
CA TRP A 279 -7.88 2.09 20.34
C TRP A 279 -7.46 2.88 19.09
N PHE A 280 -6.31 2.55 18.47
CA PHE A 280 -5.90 3.19 17.22
C PHE A 280 -6.73 2.71 16.01
N LEU A 281 -7.01 1.41 15.88
CA LEU A 281 -7.91 0.88 14.85
C LEU A 281 -9.36 1.33 15.09
N GLY A 282 -9.82 1.33 16.34
CA GLY A 282 -11.16 1.77 16.73
C GLY A 282 -11.39 3.26 16.58
N CYS A 283 -10.38 4.14 16.77
CA CYS A 283 -10.52 5.57 16.46
C CYS A 283 -10.62 5.82 14.95
N VAL A 284 -9.92 5.04 14.12
CA VAL A 284 -10.08 5.08 12.65
C VAL A 284 -11.43 4.51 12.23
N GLU A 285 -11.92 3.47 12.90
CA GLU A 285 -13.21 2.81 12.60
C GLU A 285 -14.42 3.59 13.15
N VAL A 286 -14.30 4.29 14.28
CA VAL A 286 -15.37 5.14 14.86
C VAL A 286 -15.54 6.44 14.06
N ILE A 287 -14.47 6.96 13.45
CA ILE A 287 -14.55 8.13 12.54
C ILE A 287 -15.02 7.72 11.12
N THR A 288 -14.84 6.45 10.71
CA THR A 288 -15.19 5.99 9.34
C THR A 288 -16.43 5.06 9.28
N GLY A 289 -16.92 4.58 10.42
CA GLY A 289 -17.93 3.53 10.53
C GLY A 289 -19.38 4.01 10.62
N GLN A 290 -19.63 5.31 10.74
CA GLN A 290 -20.98 5.82 10.47
C GLN A 290 -21.26 5.81 8.96
N GLN A 291 -21.76 4.67 8.50
CA GLN A 291 -22.51 4.53 7.25
C GLN A 291 -23.78 5.39 7.31
N ILE A 292 -23.63 6.71 7.23
CA ILE A 292 -24.76 7.56 6.85
C ILE A 292 -24.97 7.29 5.36
N SER A 293 -25.98 6.48 5.08
CA SER A 293 -26.47 6.18 3.73
C SER A 293 -27.04 7.46 3.11
N TRP A 294 -26.16 8.35 2.64
CA TRP A 294 -26.53 9.49 1.82
C TRP A 294 -26.89 8.99 0.43
N ARG A 295 -28.14 8.56 0.26
CA ARG A 295 -28.70 8.13 -1.02
C ARG A 295 -29.04 9.34 -1.88
N TRP A 296 -28.02 9.99 -2.44
CA TRP A 296 -28.21 11.03 -3.45
C TRP A 296 -28.64 10.37 -4.78
N GLN A 297 -29.95 10.34 -5.05
CA GLN A 297 -30.50 9.91 -6.34
C GLN A 297 -30.42 11.06 -7.34
N PHE A 298 -29.34 11.14 -8.11
CA PHE A 298 -29.31 11.95 -9.33
C PHE A 298 -29.93 11.14 -10.48
N HIS A 299 -31.20 11.41 -10.80
CA HIS A 299 -31.83 10.88 -12.01
C HIS A 299 -31.39 11.72 -13.23
N LEU A 300 -30.33 11.28 -13.91
CA LEU A 300 -29.96 11.82 -15.22
C LEU A 300 -30.72 11.05 -16.31
N PRO A 301 -31.48 11.73 -17.19
CA PRO A 301 -32.19 11.08 -18.29
C PRO A 301 -31.19 10.53 -19.32
N THR A 302 -31.26 9.23 -19.61
CA THR A 302 -30.44 8.59 -20.64
C THR A 302 -31.10 8.74 -22.02
N PRO A 303 -30.49 9.43 -23.00
CA PRO A 303 -31.05 9.53 -24.35
C PRO A 303 -31.00 8.18 -25.07
N SER A 304 -32.16 7.76 -25.57
CA SER A 304 -32.37 6.57 -26.41
C SER A 304 -31.95 6.85 -27.85
N SER A 305 -30.64 6.90 -28.14
CA SER A 305 -30.13 6.94 -29.51
C SER A 305 -29.49 5.61 -29.90
N LYS A 306 -29.80 5.13 -31.11
CA LYS A 306 -29.43 3.82 -31.65
C LYS A 306 -27.90 3.70 -31.80
N LYS A 307 -27.38 2.57 -31.31
CA LYS A 307 -26.00 2.35 -30.87
C LYS A 307 -25.10 1.86 -32.00
N THR A 308 -24.29 2.72 -32.60
CA THR A 308 -22.92 2.30 -32.92
C THR A 308 -22.22 2.13 -31.57
N LYS A 309 -21.68 0.94 -31.28
CA LYS A 309 -20.91 0.74 -30.04
C LYS A 309 -19.75 1.75 -30.11
N PRO A 310 -19.71 2.78 -29.26
CA PRO A 310 -18.55 3.66 -29.24
C PRO A 310 -17.31 2.79 -29.02
N PRO A 311 -16.14 3.16 -29.58
CA PRO A 311 -14.90 2.46 -29.30
C PRO A 311 -14.81 2.28 -27.79
N ASN A 312 -14.62 1.04 -27.38
CA ASN A 312 -14.81 0.57 -26.01
C ASN A 312 -13.64 1.08 -25.15
N PHE A 313 -13.54 2.40 -25.00
CA PHE A 313 -12.51 3.07 -24.23
C PHE A 313 -12.95 3.02 -22.78
N GLN A 314 -12.69 1.86 -22.20
CA GLN A 314 -13.07 1.52 -20.85
C GLN A 314 -11.85 1.80 -19.96
N PRO A 315 -11.84 2.92 -19.21
CA PRO A 315 -10.71 3.24 -18.37
C PRO A 315 -10.64 2.21 -17.24
N ILE A 316 -9.60 1.38 -17.28
CA ILE A 316 -9.31 0.45 -16.19
C ILE A 316 -8.99 1.27 -14.94
N MET A 317 -9.55 0.85 -13.79
CA MET A 317 -9.16 1.39 -12.50
C MET A 317 -7.64 1.26 -12.37
N GLY A 318 -6.92 2.38 -12.34
CA GLY A 318 -5.46 2.42 -12.28
C GLY A 318 -4.92 1.97 -10.93
N TYR A 319 -5.28 0.76 -10.47
CA TYR A 319 -4.92 0.21 -9.17
C TYR A 319 -3.41 0.20 -8.97
N GLN A 320 -2.67 -0.13 -10.01
CA GLN A 320 -1.21 -0.12 -10.02
C GLN A 320 -0.60 1.27 -9.71
N TRP A 321 -1.36 2.37 -9.84
CA TRP A 321 -0.89 3.75 -9.59
C TRP A 321 -1.44 4.27 -8.27
N ILE A 322 -2.71 3.96 -7.99
CA ILE A 322 -3.42 4.43 -6.81
C ILE A 322 -2.81 3.81 -5.55
N TYR A 323 -2.60 2.49 -5.52
CA TYR A 323 -2.19 1.81 -4.30
C TYR A 323 -0.79 2.16 -3.81
N PRO A 324 0.25 2.19 -4.67
CA PRO A 324 1.57 2.62 -4.23
C PRO A 324 1.55 4.04 -3.67
N SER A 325 0.79 4.94 -4.31
CA SER A 325 0.62 6.31 -3.82
C SER A 325 -0.01 6.37 -2.42
N LEU A 326 -1.01 5.52 -2.13
CA LEU A 326 -1.61 5.41 -0.80
C LEU A 326 -0.62 4.80 0.21
N GLN A 327 0.08 3.72 -0.16
CA GLN A 327 1.05 3.03 0.70
C GLN A 327 2.23 3.92 1.07
N VAL A 328 2.65 4.79 0.17
CA VAL A 328 3.65 5.82 0.44
C VAL A 328 3.18 6.80 1.52
N CYS A 329 1.93 7.27 1.47
CA CYS A 329 1.40 8.14 2.51
C CYS A 329 1.34 7.41 3.86
N ILE A 330 1.02 6.11 3.87
CA ILE A 330 1.09 5.28 5.09
C ILE A 330 2.53 5.18 5.60
N ALA A 331 3.49 4.92 4.71
CA ALA A 331 4.90 4.82 5.06
C ALA A 331 5.45 6.13 5.65
N ILE A 332 5.12 7.27 5.06
CA ILE A 332 5.47 8.60 5.58
C ILE A 332 4.85 8.82 6.96
N ALA A 333 3.56 8.49 7.11
CA ALA A 333 2.88 8.63 8.40
C ALA A 333 3.55 7.78 9.48
N PHE A 334 3.88 6.51 9.20
CA PHE A 334 4.60 5.66 10.17
C PHE A 334 6.00 6.16 10.49
N LEU A 335 6.76 6.63 9.50
CA LEU A 335 8.11 7.15 9.72
C LEU A 335 8.09 8.41 10.60
N GLN A 336 7.11 9.29 10.39
CA GLN A 336 7.10 10.61 11.00
C GLN A 336 6.21 10.72 12.24
N TRP A 337 5.43 9.70 12.60
CA TRP A 337 4.50 9.81 13.72
C TRP A 337 5.19 10.13 15.05
N VAL A 338 6.41 9.64 15.26
CA VAL A 338 7.21 9.92 16.47
C VAL A 338 7.97 11.25 16.38
N ILE A 339 8.50 11.58 15.19
CA ILE A 339 9.38 12.74 15.00
C ILE A 339 8.56 14.03 14.88
N VAL A 340 7.53 14.01 14.03
CA VAL A 340 6.66 15.14 13.71
C VAL A 340 5.19 14.66 13.77
N PRO A 341 4.58 14.58 14.97
CA PRO A 341 3.22 14.06 15.14
C PRO A 341 2.18 14.90 14.38
N ALA A 342 2.51 16.15 14.06
CA ALA A 342 1.67 17.02 13.23
C ALA A 342 1.35 16.44 11.84
N ILE A 343 2.14 15.50 11.30
CA ILE A 343 1.86 14.86 10.01
C ILE A 343 0.64 13.94 10.06
N VAL A 344 0.35 13.33 11.20
CA VAL A 344 -0.74 12.35 11.37
C VAL A 344 -2.12 12.93 11.02
N PRO A 345 -2.55 14.12 11.52
CA PRO A 345 -3.84 14.68 11.12
C PRO A 345 -3.94 14.99 9.61
N PHE A 346 -2.86 15.44 8.98
CA PHE A 346 -2.86 15.66 7.52
C PHE A 346 -2.97 14.34 6.74
N ALA A 347 -2.29 13.29 7.19
CA ALA A 347 -2.44 11.95 6.61
C ALA A 347 -3.88 11.41 6.80
N ALA A 348 -4.49 11.65 7.96
CA ALA A 348 -5.88 11.27 8.21
C ALA A 348 -6.86 11.99 7.26
N ILE A 349 -6.69 13.31 7.06
CA ILE A 349 -7.47 14.09 6.09
C ILE A 349 -7.26 13.54 4.68
N PHE A 350 -6.03 13.21 4.29
CA PHE A 350 -5.72 12.58 3.02
C PHE A 350 -6.52 11.29 2.81
N PHE A 351 -6.50 10.36 3.79
CA PHE A 351 -7.24 9.10 3.68
C PHE A 351 -8.75 9.29 3.68
N PHE A 352 -9.26 10.27 4.42
CA PHE A 352 -10.68 10.62 4.41
C PHE A 352 -11.14 11.09 3.02
N ILE A 353 -10.40 12.02 2.40
CA ILE A 353 -10.69 12.50 1.05
C ILE A 353 -10.51 11.38 0.03
N ALA A 354 -9.44 10.58 0.14
CA ALA A 354 -9.19 9.46 -0.76
C ALA A 354 -10.33 8.43 -0.70
N ARG A 355 -10.83 8.13 0.50
CA ARG A 355 -11.96 7.21 0.71
C ARG A 355 -13.23 7.70 0.02
N PHE A 356 -13.49 9.01 0.05
CA PHE A 356 -14.63 9.62 -0.63
C PHE A 356 -14.46 9.61 -2.15
N VAL A 357 -13.31 10.08 -2.64
CA VAL A 357 -12.98 10.16 -4.08
C VAL A 357 -13.00 8.78 -4.73
N PHE A 358 -12.26 7.82 -4.19
CA PHE A 358 -12.21 6.47 -4.74
C PHE A 358 -13.51 5.71 -4.52
N GLY A 359 -14.22 5.97 -3.42
CA GLY A 359 -15.57 5.43 -3.20
C GLY A 359 -16.57 5.93 -4.25
N PHE A 360 -16.48 7.21 -4.62
CA PHE A 360 -17.28 7.80 -5.69
C PHE A 360 -16.94 7.18 -7.05
N ILE A 361 -15.65 7.14 -7.40
CA ILE A 361 -15.18 6.53 -8.66
C ILE A 361 -15.63 5.07 -8.75
N ALA A 362 -15.44 4.29 -7.69
CA ALA A 362 -15.80 2.88 -7.67
C ALA A 362 -17.31 2.62 -7.83
N ARG A 363 -18.17 3.51 -7.33
CA ARG A 363 -19.64 3.35 -7.41
C ARG A 363 -20.23 3.86 -8.72
N TYR A 364 -19.79 5.03 -9.18
CA TYR A 364 -20.42 5.71 -10.31
C TYR A 364 -19.77 5.41 -11.64
N TRP A 365 -18.47 5.10 -11.64
CA TRP A 365 -17.71 4.97 -12.88
C TRP A 365 -17.46 3.53 -13.31
N ASN A 366 -17.38 2.59 -12.37
CA ASN A 366 -17.21 1.18 -12.72
C ASN A 366 -18.51 0.63 -13.30
N ASP A 367 -18.73 0.88 -14.59
CA ASP A 367 -19.72 0.17 -15.35
C ASP A 367 -19.40 -1.33 -15.32
N LYS A 368 -20.42 -2.18 -15.36
CA LYS A 368 -20.25 -3.63 -15.20
C LYS A 368 -19.36 -4.26 -16.27
N SER A 369 -19.12 -3.55 -17.38
CA SER A 369 -18.27 -4.00 -18.46
C SER A 369 -16.76 -3.82 -18.19
N THR A 370 -16.35 -2.92 -17.28
CA THR A 370 -14.91 -2.68 -16.98
C THR A 370 -14.31 -3.73 -16.05
N ALA A 371 -15.12 -4.61 -15.45
CA ALA A 371 -14.66 -5.71 -14.62
C ALA A 371 -14.10 -6.88 -15.46
N SER A 372 -13.32 -6.58 -16.50
CA SER A 372 -12.72 -7.62 -17.36
C SER A 372 -11.72 -8.48 -16.60
N ASP A 373 -11.12 -7.95 -15.53
CA ASP A 373 -10.16 -8.66 -14.70
C ASP A 373 -10.71 -8.86 -13.28
N GLU A 374 -11.60 -9.84 -13.14
CA GLU A 374 -11.98 -10.36 -11.83
C GLU A 374 -10.83 -11.18 -11.23
N SER A 375 -9.81 -10.49 -10.69
CA SER A 375 -8.68 -11.14 -10.00
C SER A 375 -9.10 -11.90 -8.73
N GLY A 376 -10.36 -11.76 -8.30
CA GLY A 376 -10.91 -12.37 -7.10
C GLY A 376 -10.23 -11.90 -5.81
N GLY A 377 -9.49 -10.79 -5.84
CA GLY A 377 -8.76 -10.23 -4.69
C GLY A 377 -7.57 -11.07 -4.20
N ARG A 378 -7.35 -12.28 -4.76
CA ARG A 378 -6.39 -13.28 -4.25
C ARG A 378 -4.96 -12.77 -4.14
N LYS A 379 -4.46 -12.10 -5.17
CA LYS A 379 -3.08 -11.57 -5.19
C LYS A 379 -2.96 -10.21 -4.49
N TRP A 380 -4.08 -9.53 -4.24
CA TRP A 380 -4.07 -8.12 -3.92
C TRP A 380 -3.92 -7.85 -2.42
N PHE A 381 -4.66 -8.58 -1.58
CA PHE A 381 -4.62 -8.40 -0.13
C PHE A 381 -3.23 -8.69 0.45
N PHE A 382 -2.65 -9.86 0.14
CA PHE A 382 -1.33 -10.23 0.68
C PHE A 382 -0.22 -9.30 0.24
N LYS A 383 -0.25 -8.89 -1.03
CA LYS A 383 0.77 -8.00 -1.57
C LYS A 383 0.74 -6.65 -0.87
N ILE A 384 -0.44 -6.08 -0.69
CA ILE A 384 -0.58 -4.81 0.02
C ILE A 384 -0.20 -4.93 1.48
N TRP A 385 -0.67 -5.99 2.15
CA TRP A 385 -0.30 -6.26 3.53
C TRP A 385 1.22 -6.38 3.70
N ASN A 386 1.88 -7.16 2.83
CA ASN A 386 3.32 -7.39 2.86
C ASN A 386 4.11 -6.09 2.62
N SER A 387 3.64 -5.25 1.69
CA SER A 387 4.20 -3.93 1.43
C SER A 387 4.01 -2.95 2.58
N THR A 388 2.83 -2.90 3.19
CA THR A 388 2.53 -2.00 4.32
C THR A 388 3.32 -2.41 5.57
N THR A 389 3.42 -3.72 5.84
CA THR A 389 4.24 -4.23 6.95
C THR A 389 5.73 -4.05 6.70
N LEU A 390 6.19 -4.12 5.44
CA LEU A 390 7.56 -3.73 5.09
C LEU A 390 7.82 -2.25 5.36
N ALA A 391 6.89 -1.37 4.99
CA ALA A 391 7.00 0.07 5.27
C ALA A 391 7.06 0.34 6.77
N LEU A 392 6.25 -0.36 7.58
CA LEU A 392 6.31 -0.29 9.04
C LEU A 392 7.68 -0.73 9.57
N LEU A 393 8.22 -1.86 9.11
CA LEU A 393 9.56 -2.34 9.50
C LEU A 393 10.66 -1.34 9.14
N ILE A 394 10.60 -0.73 7.95
CA ILE A 394 11.55 0.31 7.55
C ILE A 394 11.44 1.52 8.47
N ALA A 395 10.22 1.95 8.82
CA ALA A 395 10.00 3.05 9.74
C ALA A 395 10.53 2.75 11.15
N GLU A 396 10.25 1.56 11.68
CA GLU A 396 10.73 1.13 12.99
C GLU A 396 12.25 0.98 13.05
N GLY A 397 12.86 0.44 11.99
CA GLY A 397 14.31 0.34 11.86
C GLY A 397 14.97 1.72 11.76
N GLY A 398 14.39 2.62 10.97
CA GLY A 398 14.86 4.02 10.87
C GLY A 398 14.78 4.75 12.22
N LEU A 399 13.70 4.55 12.97
CA LEU A 399 13.55 5.12 14.31
C LEU A 399 14.53 4.51 15.32
N GLY A 400 14.80 3.20 15.22
CA GLY A 400 15.82 2.54 16.04
C GLY A 400 17.21 3.13 15.82
N ILE A 401 17.61 3.29 14.55
CA ILE A 401 18.86 3.94 14.17
C ILE A 401 18.92 5.38 14.70
N TYR A 402 17.81 6.13 14.62
CA TYR A 402 17.73 7.48 15.15
C TYR A 402 17.99 7.55 16.66
N PHE A 403 17.41 6.65 17.46
CA PHE A 403 17.65 6.64 18.92
C PHE A 403 19.07 6.23 19.28
N ILE A 404 19.66 5.30 18.53
CA ILE A 404 21.08 4.91 18.71
C ILE A 404 21.98 6.14 18.50
N PHE A 405 21.73 6.94 17.45
CA PHE A 405 22.51 8.14 17.19
C PHE A 405 22.28 9.29 18.19
N ARG A 406 21.18 9.26 18.94
CA ARG A 406 20.93 10.20 20.05
C ARG A 406 21.47 9.72 21.40
N GLU A 407 22.24 8.63 21.42
CA GLU A 407 22.77 8.02 22.65
C GLU A 407 21.67 7.63 23.66
N ALA A 408 20.43 7.48 23.17
CA ALA A 408 19.25 7.13 23.95
C ALA A 408 19.07 5.60 23.95
N PHE A 409 19.97 4.89 24.64
CA PHE A 409 20.03 3.43 24.61
C PHE A 409 18.73 2.74 25.11
N GLY A 410 18.07 3.30 26.13
CA GLY A 410 16.82 2.73 26.66
C GLY A 410 15.72 2.63 25.59
N PRO A 411 15.30 3.76 24.99
CA PRO A 411 14.37 3.77 23.86
C PRO A 411 14.84 2.91 22.67
N ALA A 412 16.13 2.91 22.35
CA ALA A 412 16.67 2.10 21.26
C ALA A 412 16.46 0.59 21.47
N VAL A 413 16.66 0.08 22.69
CA VAL A 413 16.42 -1.33 23.03
C VAL A 413 14.94 -1.69 22.89
N ILE A 414 14.03 -0.84 23.39
CA ILE A 414 12.58 -1.05 23.24
C ILE A 414 12.21 -1.07 21.76
N GLN A 415 12.76 -0.16 20.96
CA GLN A 415 12.51 -0.07 19.53
C GLN A 415 13.01 -1.30 18.77
N LEU A 416 14.17 -1.84 19.14
CA LEU A 416 14.69 -3.09 18.57
C LEU A 416 13.78 -4.29 18.89
N LEU A 417 13.26 -4.38 20.12
CA LEU A 417 12.30 -5.41 20.50
C LEU A 417 11.00 -5.32 19.69
N LEU A 418 10.47 -4.10 19.49
CA LEU A 418 9.30 -3.87 18.64
C LEU A 418 9.55 -4.31 17.19
N PHE A 419 10.71 -3.96 16.63
CA PHE A 419 11.11 -4.39 15.29
C PHE A 419 11.12 -5.93 15.15
N ILE A 420 11.66 -6.64 16.14
CA ILE A 420 11.67 -8.12 16.16
C ILE A 420 10.24 -8.67 16.26
N ILE A 421 9.38 -8.07 17.08
CA ILE A 421 7.97 -8.47 17.20
C ILE A 421 7.24 -8.29 15.87
N VAL A 422 7.38 -7.15 15.20
CA VAL A 422 6.74 -6.92 13.88
C VAL A 422 7.31 -7.85 12.81
N PHE A 423 8.62 -8.11 12.84
CA PHE A 423 9.27 -9.03 11.90
C PHE A 423 8.78 -10.47 12.06
N THR A 424 8.71 -10.96 13.30
CA THR A 424 8.20 -12.31 13.61
C THR A 424 6.71 -12.42 13.29
N PHE A 425 5.92 -11.40 13.61
CA PHE A 425 4.50 -11.34 13.27
C PHE A 425 4.26 -11.37 11.76
N ARG A 426 4.99 -10.56 10.99
CA ARG A 426 4.95 -10.58 9.52
C ARG A 426 5.31 -11.95 8.97
N SER A 427 6.38 -12.56 9.47
CA SER A 427 6.82 -13.90 9.05
C SER A 427 5.78 -14.97 9.35
N ASN A 428 5.13 -14.90 10.52
CA ASN A 428 4.09 -15.82 10.93
C ASN A 428 2.83 -15.69 10.05
N LEU A 429 2.38 -14.46 9.79
CA LEU A 429 1.24 -14.20 8.91
C LEU A 429 1.50 -14.66 7.48
N LYS A 430 2.71 -14.41 6.97
CA LYS A 430 3.13 -14.85 5.64
C LYS A 430 3.00 -16.38 5.54
N ARG A 431 3.59 -17.11 6.48
CA ARG A 431 3.54 -18.59 6.50
C ARG A 431 2.11 -19.13 6.61
N ASN A 432 1.30 -18.56 7.50
CA ASN A 432 -0.02 -19.12 7.83
C ASN A 432 -1.11 -18.80 6.81
N PHE A 433 -1.06 -17.61 6.19
CA PHE A 433 -2.18 -17.15 5.38
C PHE A 433 -1.87 -17.02 3.89
N GLU A 434 -0.62 -16.77 3.48
CA GLU A 434 -0.27 -16.64 2.06
C GLU A 434 -0.58 -17.95 1.29
N SER A 435 -0.20 -19.08 1.90
CA SER A 435 -0.48 -20.42 1.37
C SER A 435 -1.98 -20.68 1.20
N ARG A 436 -2.81 -20.21 2.13
CA ARG A 436 -4.27 -20.43 2.14
C ARG A 436 -5.02 -19.56 1.14
N GLN A 437 -4.52 -18.37 0.81
CA GLN A 437 -5.18 -17.49 -0.18
C GLN A 437 -4.71 -17.75 -1.62
N ALA A 438 -3.50 -18.30 -1.80
CA ALA A 438 -2.99 -18.65 -3.13
C ALA A 438 -3.80 -19.79 -3.78
N VAL A 439 -4.33 -20.70 -2.97
CA VAL A 439 -4.99 -21.92 -3.44
C VAL A 439 -6.49 -21.86 -3.18
N LEU A 440 -7.30 -22.13 -4.20
CA LEU A 440 -8.73 -22.40 -4.00
C LEU A 440 -8.85 -23.78 -3.36
N THR A 441 -9.36 -23.84 -2.14
CA THR A 441 -9.52 -25.13 -1.46
C THR A 441 -10.48 -26.04 -2.22
N TYR A 442 -10.17 -27.33 -2.29
CA TYR A 442 -10.99 -28.33 -2.98
C TYR A 442 -12.45 -28.33 -2.46
N VAL A 443 -12.64 -28.14 -1.16
CA VAL A 443 -13.97 -28.02 -0.54
C VAL A 443 -14.73 -26.80 -1.05
N GLN A 444 -14.07 -25.66 -1.25
CA GLN A 444 -14.71 -24.47 -1.83
C GLN A 444 -15.02 -24.67 -3.32
N ALA A 445 -14.17 -25.39 -4.06
CA ALA A 445 -14.42 -25.73 -5.45
C ALA A 445 -15.65 -26.63 -5.57
N ILE A 446 -15.73 -27.74 -4.82
CA ILE A 446 -16.89 -28.63 -4.81
C ILE A 446 -18.17 -27.87 -4.45
N LYS A 447 -18.16 -27.07 -3.37
CA LYS A 447 -19.34 -26.29 -2.99
C LYS A 447 -19.77 -25.31 -4.06
N LYS A 448 -18.82 -24.73 -4.79
CA LYS A 448 -19.12 -23.83 -5.91
C LYS A 448 -19.75 -24.59 -7.06
N ASP A 449 -19.21 -25.76 -7.41
CA ASP A 449 -19.73 -26.62 -8.47
C ASP A 449 -21.13 -27.16 -8.13
N GLU A 450 -21.37 -27.59 -6.89
CA GLU A 450 -22.69 -28.00 -6.39
C GLU A 450 -23.71 -26.85 -6.46
N ASN A 451 -23.31 -25.64 -6.08
CA ASN A 451 -24.17 -24.47 -6.15
C ASN A 451 -24.48 -24.08 -7.61
N GLU A 452 -23.51 -24.20 -8.51
CA GLU A 452 -23.73 -23.99 -9.94
C GLU A 452 -24.65 -25.06 -10.54
N ALA A 453 -24.49 -26.32 -10.14
CA ALA A 453 -25.36 -27.42 -10.55
C ALA A 453 -26.81 -27.24 -10.05
N ARG A 454 -27.02 -26.84 -8.79
CA ARG A 454 -28.35 -26.53 -8.23
C ARG A 454 -29.00 -25.36 -8.95
N ALA A 455 -28.25 -24.28 -9.18
CA ALA A 455 -28.73 -23.13 -9.94
C ALA A 455 -29.08 -23.46 -11.40
N HIS A 456 -28.50 -24.52 -11.96
CA HIS A 456 -28.87 -25.07 -13.26
C HIS A 456 -30.13 -25.94 -13.20
N GLY A 457 -30.24 -26.83 -12.22
CA GLY A 457 -31.43 -27.65 -11.99
C GLY A 457 -32.70 -26.80 -11.79
N ASP A 458 -32.62 -25.76 -10.96
CA ASP A 458 -33.75 -24.87 -10.67
C ASP A 458 -34.28 -24.11 -11.90
N ARG A 459 -33.43 -23.92 -12.92
CA ARG A 459 -33.87 -23.29 -14.18
C ARG A 459 -34.65 -24.24 -15.07
N LEU A 460 -34.36 -25.53 -15.01
CA LEU A 460 -35.04 -26.56 -15.79
C LEU A 460 -36.37 -26.96 -15.13
N SER A 461 -36.44 -26.93 -13.79
CA SER A 461 -37.65 -27.28 -13.04
C SER A 461 -38.69 -26.16 -12.93
N SER A 462 -38.43 -24.97 -13.49
CA SER A 462 -39.39 -23.85 -13.48
C SER A 462 -40.62 -24.17 -14.36
N PRO A 463 -41.84 -24.39 -13.80
CA PRO A 463 -43.00 -25.01 -14.49
C PRO A 463 -43.71 -24.15 -15.57
N GLY A 464 -43.02 -23.18 -16.18
CA GLY A 464 -43.66 -22.06 -16.87
C GLY A 464 -43.33 -21.87 -18.35
N THR A 465 -42.62 -22.79 -19.01
CA THR A 465 -42.31 -22.64 -20.45
C THR A 465 -42.96 -23.78 -21.25
N PRO A 466 -44.19 -23.63 -21.76
CA PRO A 466 -44.97 -24.67 -22.45
C PRO A 466 -44.41 -25.17 -23.80
N GLY A 467 -43.14 -24.90 -24.12
CA GLY A 467 -42.52 -25.24 -25.40
C GLY A 467 -41.26 -26.11 -25.34
N LEU A 468 -40.72 -26.40 -24.15
CA LEU A 468 -39.43 -27.11 -24.02
C LEU A 468 -39.54 -28.64 -23.96
N ALA A 469 -40.72 -29.20 -23.76
CA ALA A 469 -40.91 -30.65 -23.74
C ALA A 469 -40.56 -31.31 -25.09
N ALA A 470 -40.66 -30.58 -26.20
CA ALA A 470 -40.27 -31.08 -27.52
C ALA A 470 -38.75 -30.99 -27.80
N GLU A 471 -38.05 -30.04 -27.18
CA GLU A 471 -36.60 -29.83 -27.38
C GLU A 471 -35.78 -30.76 -26.46
N GLU A 472 -36.33 -31.14 -25.30
CA GLU A 472 -35.68 -32.08 -24.38
C GLU A 472 -35.60 -33.51 -24.93
N ASP A 473 -36.57 -33.94 -25.75
CA ASP A 473 -36.55 -35.23 -26.45
C ASP A 473 -35.62 -35.26 -27.68
N GLU A 474 -35.24 -34.10 -28.20
CA GLU A 474 -34.25 -33.97 -29.28
C GLU A 474 -32.83 -33.98 -28.69
N ILE A 475 -32.59 -33.25 -27.60
CA ILE A 475 -31.30 -33.24 -26.90
C ILE A 475 -30.98 -34.60 -26.28
N LYS A 476 -31.96 -35.35 -25.77
CA LYS A 476 -31.72 -36.71 -25.24
C LYS A 476 -31.25 -37.68 -26.31
N ARG A 477 -31.79 -37.60 -27.54
CA ARG A 477 -31.34 -38.43 -28.66
C ARG A 477 -29.90 -38.11 -29.05
N ASP A 478 -29.56 -36.83 -29.16
CA ASP A 478 -28.18 -36.40 -29.47
C ASP A 478 -27.18 -36.78 -28.35
N GLN A 479 -27.64 -36.83 -27.09
CA GLN A 479 -26.79 -37.17 -25.95
C GLN A 479 -26.56 -38.68 -25.81
N GLU A 480 -27.54 -39.52 -26.19
CA GLU A 480 -27.37 -40.97 -26.27
C GLU A 480 -26.38 -41.35 -27.39
N ASP A 481 -26.48 -40.71 -28.55
CA ASP A 481 -25.54 -40.93 -29.67
C ASP A 481 -24.09 -40.53 -29.30
N MET A 482 -23.89 -39.45 -28.54
CA MET A 482 -22.54 -39.06 -28.07
C MET A 482 -22.00 -39.98 -26.94
N LEU A 483 -22.87 -40.60 -26.15
CA LEU A 483 -22.45 -41.50 -25.07
C LEU A 483 -22.01 -42.86 -25.60
N GLU A 484 -22.56 -43.33 -26.72
CA GLU A 484 -22.06 -44.54 -27.41
C GLU A 484 -20.65 -44.34 -27.99
N ASP A 485 -20.28 -43.10 -28.37
CA ASP A 485 -18.96 -42.81 -28.95
C ASP A 485 -17.85 -42.54 -27.91
N MET A 486 -18.19 -42.31 -26.64
CA MET A 486 -17.23 -41.82 -25.63
C MET A 486 -16.67 -42.91 -24.69
N ASP A 487 -16.75 -44.19 -25.09
CA ASP A 487 -16.31 -45.35 -24.27
C ASP A 487 -14.83 -45.75 -24.47
N TYR A 488 -13.99 -44.84 -24.98
CA TYR A 488 -12.54 -45.06 -25.08
C TYR A 488 -11.71 -44.10 -24.20
N GLN A 489 -11.04 -44.71 -23.21
CA GLN A 489 -9.86 -44.25 -22.47
C GLN A 489 -10.01 -43.07 -21.48
N GLN A 490 -10.26 -43.40 -20.21
CA GLN A 490 -9.63 -42.68 -19.09
C GLN A 490 -8.90 -43.65 -18.14
N PRO A 491 -7.56 -43.65 -18.08
CA PRO A 491 -6.80 -44.30 -17.03
C PRO A 491 -6.76 -43.37 -15.81
N GLY A 492 -7.27 -43.81 -14.65
CA GLY A 492 -7.18 -43.03 -13.40
C GLY A 492 -8.22 -43.31 -12.32
N ARG A 493 -9.17 -44.22 -12.55
CA ARG A 493 -10.29 -44.51 -11.62
C ARG A 493 -9.90 -45.25 -10.32
N PHE A 494 -8.62 -45.53 -10.08
CA PHE A 494 -8.18 -46.32 -8.93
C PHE A 494 -8.03 -45.52 -7.62
N GLU A 495 -7.75 -44.21 -7.65
CA GLU A 495 -7.56 -43.43 -6.41
C GLU A 495 -8.89 -42.99 -5.77
N ALA A 496 -9.94 -42.74 -6.57
CA ALA A 496 -11.24 -42.32 -6.05
C ALA A 496 -11.99 -43.43 -5.27
N LEU A 497 -11.65 -44.70 -5.52
CA LEU A 497 -12.24 -45.84 -4.82
C LEU A 497 -11.57 -46.09 -3.45
N GLN A 498 -10.27 -45.86 -3.32
CA GLN A 498 -9.57 -45.99 -2.04
C GLN A 498 -10.01 -44.92 -1.03
N VAL A 499 -10.23 -43.68 -1.47
CA VAL A 499 -10.72 -42.61 -0.58
C VAL A 499 -12.14 -42.90 -0.08
N LYS A 500 -13.01 -43.50 -0.92
CA LYS A 500 -14.36 -43.93 -0.48
C LYS A 500 -14.31 -45.11 0.49
N GLN A 501 -13.39 -46.05 0.32
CA GLN A 501 -13.23 -47.16 1.27
C GLN A 501 -12.76 -46.66 2.65
N LEU A 502 -11.79 -45.73 2.69
CA LEU A 502 -11.31 -45.15 3.95
C LEU A 502 -12.38 -44.32 4.68
N LEU A 503 -13.26 -43.64 3.95
CA LEU A 503 -14.36 -42.87 4.54
C LEU A 503 -15.46 -43.77 5.13
N ASN A 504 -15.79 -44.88 4.46
CA ASN A 504 -16.76 -45.85 5.00
C ASN A 504 -16.21 -46.59 6.22
N GLU A 505 -14.91 -46.91 6.25
CA GLU A 505 -14.28 -47.63 7.37
C GLU A 505 -14.22 -46.78 8.66
N GLN A 506 -14.23 -45.44 8.55
CA GLN A 506 -14.37 -44.56 9.72
C GLN A 506 -15.82 -44.42 10.22
N GLN A 507 -16.82 -44.70 9.39
CA GLN A 507 -18.22 -44.58 9.78
C GLN A 507 -18.73 -45.80 10.55
N ASP A 508 -18.10 -46.96 10.38
CA ASP A 508 -18.53 -48.21 11.02
C ASP A 508 -17.90 -48.47 12.40
N ASN A 509 -17.05 -47.57 12.91
CA ASN A 509 -16.47 -47.68 14.25
C ASN A 509 -16.97 -46.54 15.18
N PRO A 510 -18.18 -46.65 15.76
CA PRO A 510 -18.60 -45.74 16.81
C PRO A 510 -17.70 -45.97 18.04
N ILE A 511 -16.89 -44.95 18.36
CA ILE A 511 -16.13 -44.86 19.59
C ILE A 511 -17.10 -45.07 20.76
N LYS A 512 -16.98 -46.21 21.44
CA LYS A 512 -17.63 -46.42 22.74
C LYS A 512 -16.96 -45.47 23.73
N GLU A 513 -17.69 -44.42 24.10
CA GLU A 513 -17.37 -43.62 25.27
C GLU A 513 -17.62 -44.47 26.52
N ASP A 514 -16.59 -45.18 26.97
CA ASP A 514 -16.60 -45.81 28.28
C ASP A 514 -16.49 -44.72 29.35
N GLY A 515 -17.63 -44.45 29.98
CA GLY A 515 -17.75 -43.55 31.11
C GLY A 515 -16.97 -44.08 32.32
N GLN A 516 -15.92 -43.38 32.70
CA GLN A 516 -15.38 -43.38 34.06
C GLN A 516 -15.20 -41.94 34.53
N GLY A 517 -16.17 -41.47 35.34
CA GLY A 517 -16.07 -40.21 36.05
C GLY A 517 -14.93 -40.26 37.10
N PRO A 518 -14.20 -39.16 37.30
CA PRO A 518 -13.13 -39.12 38.29
C PRO A 518 -13.73 -39.08 39.70
N GLN A 519 -13.35 -40.08 40.49
CA GLN A 519 -13.64 -40.19 41.92
C GLN A 519 -12.83 -39.13 42.67
N GLU A 520 -13.55 -38.18 43.28
CA GLU A 520 -13.04 -37.14 44.14
C GLU A 520 -12.48 -37.78 45.43
N LYS A 521 -11.15 -37.85 45.56
CA LYS A 521 -10.47 -38.17 46.83
C LYS A 521 -10.03 -36.86 47.48
N GLY A 522 -10.70 -36.52 48.58
CA GLY A 522 -10.23 -35.53 49.52
C GLY A 522 -8.95 -36.01 50.22
N GLU A 523 -7.98 -35.10 50.34
CA GLU A 523 -6.81 -35.27 51.19
C GLU A 523 -6.70 -34.04 52.11
N LYS A 524 -6.57 -34.36 53.39
CA LYS A 524 -6.55 -33.47 54.55
C LYS A 524 -5.15 -32.90 54.76
N GLU A 525 -5.16 -31.72 55.38
CA GLU A 525 -4.16 -31.07 56.25
C GLU A 525 -2.82 -31.78 56.53
N GLY A 526 -1.75 -30.97 56.45
CA GLY A 526 -0.41 -31.20 56.99
C GLY A 526 0.46 -29.97 56.78
#